data_AF-A0AA97NB20-F1
#
_entry.id   AF-A0AA97NB20-F1
#
_cell.length_a   1.000
_cell.length_b   1.000
_cell.length_c   1.000
_cell.angle_alpha   90.00
_cell.angle_beta   90.00
_cell.angle_gamma   90.00
#
_symmetry.space_group_name_H-M   'P 1'
#
loop_
_entity.id
_entity.type
_entity.pdbx_description
1 polymer ?
#
loop_
_entity_poly.entity_id
_entity_poly.type
_entity_poly.pdbx_seq_one_letter_code
_entity_poly.pdbx_strand_id
1 'polypeptide(L)' 'TGERPYKCLECGKSFSTSSLLIRHQTIHTYRCSECGKSFRKSSTLIRHQMMHAREQPYK' A
#
# COMPACT_ATOMS: atom_id res chain seq x y z
N THR A 1 4.46 -1.86 28.71
CA THR A 1 4.11 -2.98 27.83
C THR A 1 3.49 -2.43 26.55
N GLY A 2 4.32 -2.12 25.55
CA GLY A 2 3.90 -1.51 24.28
C GLY A 2 3.51 -2.54 23.23
N GLU A 3 2.77 -3.58 23.62
CA GLU A 3 2.43 -4.67 22.70
C GLU A 3 1.51 -4.15 21.58
N ARG A 4 1.87 -4.48 20.35
CA ARG A 4 1.14 -4.09 19.14
C ARG A 4 0.78 -5.38 18.40
N PRO A 5 -0.24 -6.12 18.87
CA PRO A 5 -0.58 -7.43 18.33
C PRO A 5 -1.12 -7.37 16.89
N TYR A 6 -1.62 -6.21 16.45
CA TYR A 6 -2.25 -6.07 15.13
C TYR A 6 -1.22 -5.70 14.07
N LYS A 7 -0.68 -6.70 13.36
CA LYS A 7 0.32 -6.51 12.30
C LYS A 7 -0.31 -6.40 10.91
N CYS A 8 0.10 -5.39 10.14
CA CYS A 8 -0.17 -5.30 8.72
C CYS A 8 0.69 -6.31 7.97
N LEU A 9 0.06 -7.23 7.24
CA LEU A 9 0.78 -8.27 6.48
C LEU A 9 1.45 -7.73 5.21
N GLU A 10 1.00 -6.59 4.69
CA GLU A 10 1.56 -5.99 3.46
C GLU A 10 2.86 -5.23 3.71
N CYS A 11 3.00 -4.55 4.85
CA CYS A 11 4.19 -3.72 5.14
C CYS A 11 4.85 -4.01 6.49
N GLY A 12 4.33 -4.98 7.26
CA GLY A 12 4.88 -5.40 8.53
C GLY A 12 4.65 -4.44 9.71
N LYS A 13 4.04 -3.27 9.50
CA LYS A 13 3.74 -2.32 10.59
C LYS A 13 2.73 -2.91 11.57
N SER A 14 3.05 -2.82 12.86
CA SER A 14 2.14 -3.23 13.93
C SER A 14 1.38 -2.05 14.54
N PHE A 15 0.18 -2.31 15.06
CA PHE A 15 -0.71 -1.36 15.69
C PHE A 15 -1.21 -1.91 17.03
N SER A 16 -1.55 -1.01 17.95
CA SER A 16 -2.08 -1.36 19.27
C SER A 16 -3.55 -1.77 19.22
N THR A 17 -4.31 -1.35 18.20
CA THR A 17 -5.72 -1.68 18.02
C THR A 17 -6.04 -2.09 16.59
N SER A 18 -7.09 -2.91 16.43
CA SER A 18 -7.60 -3.34 15.12
C SER A 18 -8.09 -2.16 14.28
N SER A 19 -8.76 -1.17 14.87
CA SER A 19 -9.26 0.02 14.17
C SER A 19 -8.13 0.82 13.51
N LEU A 20 -6.95 0.90 14.15
CA LEU A 20 -5.78 1.55 13.56
C LEU A 20 -5.22 0.75 12.39
N LEU A 21 -5.20 -0.58 12.49
CA LEU A 21 -4.80 -1.46 11.39
C LEU A 21 -5.77 -1.35 10.19
N ILE A 22 -7.08 -1.38 10.44
CA ILE A 22 -8.10 -1.24 9.37
C ILE A 22 -7.96 0.11 8.68
N ARG A 23 -7.85 1.20 9.46
CA ARG A 23 -7.62 2.53 8.89
C ARG A 23 -6.31 2.58 8.10
N HIS A 24 -5.26 1.92 8.58
CA HIS A 24 -4.00 1.82 7.87
C HIS A 24 -4.14 1.07 6.53
N GLN A 25 -4.90 -0.01 6.46
CA GLN A 25 -5.06 -0.78 5.22
C GLN A 25 -5.63 0.05 4.05
N THR A 26 -6.39 1.10 4.34
CA THR A 26 -6.89 2.02 3.30
C THR A 26 -5.77 2.68 2.49
N ILE A 27 -4.56 2.82 3.05
CA ILE A 27 -3.41 3.41 2.33
C ILE A 27 -2.83 2.45 1.29
N HIS A 28 -3.05 1.15 1.46
CA HIS A 28 -2.60 0.11 0.54
C HIS A 28 -3.59 -0.10 -0.61
N THR A 29 -4.87 0.19 -0.38
CA THR A 29 -5.92 0.12 -1.43
C THR A 29 -5.59 0.96 -2.67
N TYR A 30 -4.91 2.10 -2.50
CA TYR A 30 -4.48 2.94 -3.61
C TYR A 30 -2.95 3.04 -3.69
N ARG A 31 -2.25 1.95 -3.39
CA ARG A 31 -0.78 1.87 -3.47
C ARG A 31 -0.34 1.08 -4.70
N CYS A 32 0.71 1.55 -5.34
CA CYS A 32 1.40 0.81 -6.39
C CYS A 32 2.20 -0.34 -5.76
N SER A 33 1.93 -1.57 -6.20
CA SER A 33 2.64 -2.78 -5.78
C SER A 33 4.11 -2.79 -6.22
N GLU A 34 4.44 -2.14 -7.34
CA GLU A 34 5.81 -2.16 -7.89
C GLU A 34 6.76 -1.19 -7.17
N CYS A 35 6.34 0.05 -6.93
CA CYS A 35 7.20 1.08 -6.33
C CYS A 35 6.76 1.55 -4.94
N GLY A 36 5.63 1.06 -4.44
CA GLY A 36 5.10 1.42 -3.12
C GLY A 36 4.53 2.84 -2.99
N LYS A 37 4.38 3.60 -4.07
CA LYS A 37 3.74 4.93 -4.02
C LYS A 37 2.24 4.80 -3.76
N SER A 38 1.72 5.58 -2.81
CA SER A 38 0.28 5.67 -2.53
C SER A 38 -0.34 6.88 -3.23
N PHE A 39 -1.60 6.73 -3.65
CA PHE A 39 -2.37 7.70 -4.42
C PHE A 39 -3.71 8.01 -3.75
N ARG A 40 -4.29 9.18 -4.03
CA ARG A 40 -5.60 9.59 -3.46
C ARG A 40 -6.80 9.03 -4.23
N LYS A 41 -6.60 8.60 -5.48
CA LYS A 41 -7.66 8.13 -6.39
C LYS A 41 -7.18 6.91 -7.17
N SER A 42 -8.08 5.95 -7.41
CA SER A 42 -7.81 4.76 -8.22
C SER A 42 -7.34 5.11 -9.64
N SER A 43 -7.95 6.09 -10.29
CA SER A 43 -7.56 6.53 -11.64
C SER A 43 -6.13 7.03 -11.73
N THR A 44 -5.62 7.64 -10.65
CA THR A 44 -4.23 8.11 -10.59
C THR A 44 -3.26 6.95 -10.39
N LEU A 45 -3.63 5.96 -9.57
CA LEU A 45 -2.89 4.72 -9.42
C LEU A 45 -2.81 3.94 -10.74
N ILE A 46 -3.94 3.75 -11.44
CA ILE A 46 -3.99 3.02 -12.72
C ILE A 46 -3.08 3.70 -13.75
N ARG A 47 -3.18 5.02 -13.91
CA ARG A 47 -2.30 5.77 -14.80
C ARG A 47 -0.83 5.65 -14.41
N HIS A 48 -0.54 5.62 -13.12
CA HIS A 48 0.81 5.41 -12.63
C HIS A 48 1.33 4.01 -12.93
N GLN A 49 0.52 2.96 -12.76
CA GLN A 49 0.88 1.58 -13.12
C GLN A 49 1.15 1.43 -14.63
N MET A 50 0.42 2.18 -15.47
CA MET A 50 0.72 2.20 -16.91
C MET A 50 2.10 2.79 -17.24
N MET A 51 2.67 3.66 -16.38
CA MET A 51 4.03 4.16 -16.59
C MET A 51 5.06 3.07 -16.32
N HIS A 52 4.88 2.26 -15.26
CA HIS A 52 5.74 1.09 -15.02
C HIS A 52 5.70 0.09 -16.17
N ALA A 53 4.53 -0.11 -16.80
CA ALA A 53 4.40 -0.97 -17.98
C ALA A 53 5.14 -0.42 -19.22
N ARG A 54 5.42 0.89 -19.29
CA ARG A 54 6.26 1.51 -20.34
C ARG A 54 7.76 1.51 -19.98
N GLU A 55 8.07 1.43 -18.68
CA GLU A 55 9.42 1.31 -18.14
C GLU A 55 9.89 -0.15 -18.02
N GLN A 56 9.05 -1.13 -18.41
CA GLN A 56 9.46 -2.50 -18.70
C GLN A 56 10.05 -2.52 -20.12
N PRO A 57 11.38 -2.46 -20.33
CA PRO A 57 11.91 -3.02 -21.56
C PRO A 57 11.61 -4.51 -21.49
N TYR A 58 10.91 -4.99 -22.51
CA TYR A 58 10.86 -6.38 -22.96
C TYR A 58 11.93 -7.25 -22.28
N LYS A 59 11.49 -8.21 -21.46
CA LYS A 59 12.36 -9.36 -21.14
C LYS A 59 12.62 -10.16 -22.41
#